data_AF-A0A6B9Z813-F1
#
_entry.id   AF-A0A6B9Z813-F1
#
_cell.length_a   1.000
_cell.length_b   1.000
_cell.length_c   1.000
_cell.angle_alpha   90.00
_cell.angle_beta   90.00
_cell.angle_gamma   90.00
#
_symmetry.space_group_name_H-M   'P 1'
#
loop_
_entity.id
_entity.type
_entity.pdbx_description
1 polymer ?
#
loop_
_entity_poly.entity_id
_entity_poly.type
_entity_poly.pdbx_seq_one_letter_code
_entity_poly.pdbx_strand_id
1 'polypeptide(L)'
;MKKYRAPLQEAEQQELKRLSLIDLSDYSEADIREEFLVEVCKILGYRKEKDYSVSREESFHLNPLFLSVGSKRIKLDYLCSLRKQYFWIMDAKDGRCVNKSLPPVIDKSEVAQAHFYALHPEINCRYFVVSNGWYTNLYDRDLLDEVCTPLVSIPQREIANRFMELDQYIGATQILPMIKARLLDQIEKVFQSEYLIERHDEFVQHVIERAARAKDIVEKKNRLTLNGQTDNSH
;
A
#
# COMPACT_ATOMS: atom_id res chain seq x y z
N MET A 1 0.91 17.87 7.73
CA MET A 1 -0.13 17.97 6.68
C MET A 1 -1.45 17.46 7.19
N LYS A 2 -2.60 18.00 6.74
CA LYS A 2 -3.92 17.52 7.19
C LYS A 2 -4.11 16.06 6.77
N LYS A 3 -4.09 15.15 7.76
CA LYS A 3 -4.59 13.79 7.65
C LYS A 3 -6.10 13.86 7.88
N TYR A 4 -6.89 13.32 6.96
CA TYR A 4 -8.33 13.21 7.16
C TYR A 4 -8.80 11.84 6.71
N ARG A 5 -9.10 10.98 7.68
CA ARG A 5 -9.91 9.77 7.49
C ARG A 5 -11.22 10.01 8.22
N ALA A 6 -12.33 9.98 7.49
CA ALA A 6 -13.64 9.97 8.14
C ALA A 6 -13.75 8.70 9.00
N PRO A 7 -14.45 8.73 10.15
CA PRO A 7 -14.71 7.55 10.94
C PRO A 7 -15.23 6.39 10.09
N LEU A 8 -14.87 5.16 10.46
CA LEU A 8 -15.36 3.97 9.77
C LEU A 8 -16.89 3.98 9.77
N GLN A 9 -17.48 3.77 8.60
CA GLN A 9 -18.92 3.62 8.45
C GLN A 9 -19.39 2.37 9.18
N GLU A 10 -20.66 2.34 9.57
CA GLU A 10 -21.22 1.19 10.28
C GLU A 10 -21.06 -0.12 9.49
N ALA A 11 -21.26 -0.07 8.17
CA ALA A 11 -21.02 -1.21 7.29
C ALA A 11 -19.54 -1.66 7.26
N GLU A 12 -18.59 -0.73 7.28
CA GLU A 12 -17.16 -1.04 7.34
C GLU A 12 -16.81 -1.70 8.69
N GLN A 13 -17.40 -1.22 9.79
CA GLN A 13 -17.19 -1.81 11.11
C GLN A 13 -17.79 -3.22 11.23
N GLN A 14 -18.99 -3.42 10.68
CA GLN A 14 -19.64 -4.74 10.63
C GLN A 14 -18.81 -5.73 9.81
N GLU A 15 -18.27 -5.28 8.67
CA GLU A 15 -17.43 -6.11 7.82
C GLU A 15 -16.11 -6.48 8.51
N LEU A 16 -15.44 -5.54 9.17
CA LEU A 16 -14.24 -5.87 9.95
C LEU A 16 -14.54 -6.85 11.11
N LYS A 17 -15.71 -6.72 11.75
CA LYS A 17 -16.15 -7.69 12.76
C LYS A 17 -16.37 -9.07 12.14
N ARG A 18 -17.00 -9.17 10.97
CA ARG A 18 -17.12 -10.43 10.22
C ARG A 18 -15.75 -11.02 9.93
N LEU A 19 -14.82 -10.21 9.42
CA LEU A 19 -13.44 -10.60 9.12
C LEU A 19 -12.66 -11.07 10.36
N SER A 20 -13.02 -10.61 11.56
CA SER A 20 -12.40 -11.06 12.82
C SER A 20 -12.91 -12.40 13.34
N LEU A 21 -13.97 -12.96 12.74
CA LEU A 21 -14.66 -14.18 13.20
C LEU A 21 -14.67 -15.31 12.17
N ILE A 22 -14.35 -15.00 10.91
CA ILE A 22 -14.20 -15.97 9.82
C ILE A 22 -13.18 -17.05 10.20
N ASP A 23 -13.51 -18.27 9.83
CA ASP A 23 -12.65 -19.43 9.97
C ASP A 23 -11.81 -19.64 8.70
N LEU A 24 -10.49 -19.50 8.84
CA LEU A 24 -9.54 -19.51 7.73
C LEU A 24 -8.79 -20.84 7.60
N SER A 25 -9.14 -21.89 8.37
CA SER A 25 -8.34 -23.13 8.42
C SER A 25 -8.24 -23.88 7.11
N ASP A 26 -9.20 -23.66 6.20
CA ASP A 26 -9.26 -24.32 4.90
C ASP A 26 -8.98 -23.37 3.73
N TYR A 27 -8.56 -22.13 4.01
CA TYR A 27 -8.42 -21.09 3.00
C TYR A 27 -7.04 -21.14 2.34
N SER A 28 -7.02 -21.43 1.04
CA SER A 28 -5.82 -21.30 0.22
C SER A 28 -5.42 -19.83 0.04
N GLU A 29 -4.24 -19.59 -0.52
CA GLU A 29 -3.78 -18.23 -0.89
C GLU A 29 -4.83 -17.47 -1.73
N ALA A 30 -5.49 -18.16 -2.67
CA ALA A 30 -6.52 -17.55 -3.50
C ALA A 30 -7.77 -17.17 -2.71
N ASP A 31 -8.15 -17.96 -1.71
CA ASP A 31 -9.30 -17.70 -0.84
C ASP A 31 -8.99 -16.55 0.11
N ILE A 32 -7.79 -16.53 0.72
CA ILE A 32 -7.32 -15.41 1.55
C ILE A 32 -7.37 -14.10 0.77
N ARG A 33 -6.88 -14.13 -0.48
CA ARG A 33 -6.91 -12.98 -1.37
C ARG A 33 -8.34 -12.49 -1.59
N GLU A 34 -9.23 -13.33 -2.10
CA GLU A 34 -10.56 -12.89 -2.54
C GLU A 34 -11.56 -12.65 -1.40
N GLU A 35 -11.53 -13.43 -0.33
CA GLU A 35 -12.54 -13.39 0.74
C GLU A 35 -12.12 -12.53 1.94
N PHE A 36 -10.81 -12.29 2.12
CA PHE A 36 -10.27 -11.51 3.24
C PHE A 36 -9.63 -10.20 2.76
N LEU A 37 -8.59 -10.28 1.92
CA LEU A 37 -7.79 -9.10 1.56
C LEU A 37 -8.53 -8.13 0.65
N VAL A 38 -9.44 -8.60 -0.21
CA VAL A 38 -10.35 -7.73 -0.97
C VAL A 38 -11.12 -6.79 -0.07
N GLU A 39 -11.71 -7.30 1.00
CA GLU A 39 -12.56 -6.51 1.90
C GLU A 39 -11.70 -5.53 2.71
N VAL A 40 -10.53 -5.96 3.18
CA VAL A 40 -9.53 -5.05 3.79
C VAL A 40 -9.19 -3.90 2.85
N CYS A 41 -8.91 -4.18 1.57
CA CYS A 41 -8.58 -3.16 0.58
C CYS A 41 -9.75 -2.19 0.30
N LYS A 42 -10.98 -2.71 0.23
CA LYS A 42 -12.19 -1.89 0.06
C LYS A 42 -12.38 -0.89 1.20
N ILE A 43 -12.13 -1.32 2.45
CA ILE A 43 -12.28 -0.49 3.66
C ILE A 43 -11.11 0.50 3.80
N LEU A 44 -9.91 0.15 3.33
CA LEU A 44 -8.79 1.08 3.18
C LEU A 44 -9.09 2.18 2.14
N GLY A 45 -10.18 2.06 1.39
CA GLY A 45 -10.68 3.05 0.45
C GLY A 45 -10.27 2.81 -1.00
N TYR A 46 -9.71 1.64 -1.31
CA TYR A 46 -9.33 1.29 -2.68
C TYR A 46 -10.42 0.47 -3.35
N ARG A 47 -10.87 0.92 -4.54
CA ARG A 47 -11.88 0.21 -5.34
C ARG A 47 -11.49 0.24 -6.81
N LYS A 48 -11.86 -0.80 -7.56
CA LYS A 48 -11.69 -0.81 -9.02
C LYS A 48 -12.45 0.39 -9.62
N GLU A 49 -11.86 1.05 -10.63
CA GLU A 49 -12.50 2.11 -11.44
C GLU A 49 -12.88 3.44 -10.73
N LYS A 50 -12.33 3.73 -9.53
CA LYS A 50 -12.36 5.08 -8.94
C LYS A 50 -10.97 5.74 -9.00
N ASP A 51 -10.89 7.06 -8.75
CA ASP A 51 -9.62 7.81 -8.65
C ASP A 51 -8.58 7.16 -7.69
N TYR A 52 -9.08 6.34 -6.76
CA TYR A 52 -8.33 5.43 -5.88
C TYR A 52 -8.42 4.00 -6.43
N SER A 53 -7.58 3.66 -7.40
CA SER A 53 -7.68 2.41 -8.17
C SER A 53 -6.82 1.28 -7.61
N VAL A 54 -7.45 0.13 -7.32
CA VAL A 54 -6.74 -1.16 -7.20
C VAL A 54 -6.58 -1.75 -8.60
N SER A 55 -5.36 -2.00 -9.02
CA SER A 55 -5.08 -2.93 -10.11
C SER A 55 -4.93 -4.32 -9.50
N ARG A 56 -5.83 -5.25 -9.86
CA ARG A 56 -5.76 -6.66 -9.48
C ARG A 56 -5.06 -7.44 -10.60
N GLU A 57 -4.19 -8.38 -10.23
CA GLU A 57 -3.55 -9.33 -11.16
C GLU A 57 -2.72 -8.68 -12.28
N GLU A 58 -1.98 -7.60 -11.98
CA GLU A 58 -1.03 -7.06 -12.97
C GLU A 58 0.26 -7.89 -13.01
N SER A 59 0.51 -8.48 -14.18
CA SER A 59 1.72 -9.22 -14.48
C SER A 59 2.78 -8.27 -15.04
N PHE A 60 3.79 -7.93 -14.23
CA PHE A 60 4.95 -7.17 -14.71
C PHE A 60 5.99 -8.12 -15.29
N HIS A 61 6.58 -7.73 -16.41
CA HIS A 61 7.72 -8.46 -16.97
C HIS A 61 8.93 -8.18 -16.09
N LEU A 62 9.49 -9.22 -15.47
CA LEU A 62 10.72 -9.10 -14.70
C LEU A 62 11.84 -8.57 -15.61
N ASN A 63 12.50 -7.52 -15.16
CA ASN A 63 13.77 -7.12 -15.76
C ASN A 63 14.76 -8.31 -15.64
N PRO A 64 15.46 -8.69 -16.72
CA PRO A 64 16.35 -9.85 -16.75
C PRO A 64 17.50 -9.80 -15.73
N LEU A 65 17.81 -8.65 -15.12
CA LEU A 65 18.78 -8.56 -14.01
C LEU A 65 18.25 -9.11 -12.67
N PHE A 66 16.98 -9.51 -12.59
CA PHE A 66 16.30 -10.00 -11.38
C PHE A 66 16.07 -11.53 -11.41
N LEU A 67 16.90 -12.26 -12.17
CA LEU A 67 16.77 -13.68 -12.58
C LEU A 67 16.86 -14.75 -11.47
N SER A 68 16.99 -14.41 -10.19
CA SER A 68 17.32 -15.37 -9.12
C SER A 68 16.14 -15.99 -8.37
N VAL A 69 14.89 -15.73 -8.76
CA VAL A 69 13.71 -16.35 -8.10
C VAL A 69 12.85 -17.08 -9.13
N GLY A 70 13.37 -18.16 -9.73
CA GLY A 70 12.67 -19.31 -10.35
C GLY A 70 11.51 -19.11 -11.36
N SER A 71 11.00 -17.90 -11.56
CA SER A 71 9.80 -17.51 -12.28
C SER A 71 10.14 -16.28 -13.12
N LYS A 72 9.68 -16.28 -14.37
CA LYS A 72 9.83 -15.17 -15.31
C LYS A 72 8.77 -14.07 -15.14
N ARG A 73 7.89 -14.19 -14.15
CA ARG A 73 6.78 -13.24 -13.88
C ARG A 73 6.61 -12.95 -12.40
N ILE A 74 6.45 -11.68 -12.05
CA ILE A 74 5.95 -11.23 -10.75
C ILE A 74 4.42 -11.35 -10.80
N LYS A 75 3.84 -12.14 -9.91
CA LYS A 75 2.38 -12.22 -9.72
C LYS A 75 2.08 -11.54 -8.39
N LEU A 76 1.66 -10.27 -8.44
CA LEU A 76 1.22 -9.53 -7.26
C LEU A 76 -0.29 -9.64 -7.12
N ASP A 77 -0.75 -9.91 -5.91
CA ASP A 77 -2.19 -10.04 -5.63
C ASP A 77 -2.89 -8.68 -5.66
N TYR A 78 -2.25 -7.66 -5.08
CA TYR A 78 -2.72 -6.28 -5.19
C TYR A 78 -1.58 -5.30 -5.42
N LEU A 79 -1.77 -4.48 -6.45
CA LEU A 79 -0.96 -3.31 -6.69
C LEU A 79 -1.87 -2.08 -6.53
N CYS A 80 -1.74 -1.42 -5.38
CA CYS A 80 -2.59 -0.28 -5.06
C CYS A 80 -1.98 1.00 -5.64
N SER A 81 -2.74 1.64 -6.53
CA SER A 81 -2.31 2.86 -7.22
C SER A 81 -3.16 4.05 -6.82
N LEU A 82 -2.56 5.24 -6.75
CA LEU A 82 -3.30 6.49 -6.91
C LEU A 82 -2.85 7.14 -8.20
N ARG A 83 -3.80 7.38 -9.12
CA ARG A 83 -3.53 8.06 -10.40
C ARG A 83 -2.33 7.47 -11.16
N LYS A 84 -2.20 6.14 -11.18
CA LYS A 84 -1.13 5.37 -11.85
C LYS A 84 0.27 5.50 -11.21
N GLN A 85 0.36 5.92 -9.95
CA GLN A 85 1.56 5.77 -9.14
C GLN A 85 1.32 4.70 -8.07
N TYR A 86 2.24 3.74 -7.97
CA TYR A 86 2.20 2.67 -7.00
C TYR A 86 2.87 3.12 -5.71
N PHE A 87 2.19 2.90 -4.58
CA PHE A 87 2.70 3.34 -3.27
C PHE A 87 2.93 2.19 -2.31
N TRP A 88 2.11 1.14 -2.44
CA TRP A 88 2.24 -0.06 -1.65
C TRP A 88 1.67 -1.28 -2.40
N ILE A 89 2.12 -2.47 -1.98
CA ILE A 89 1.67 -3.77 -2.51
C ILE A 89 1.15 -4.66 -1.40
N MET A 90 0.36 -5.66 -1.76
CA MET A 90 -0.09 -6.71 -0.85
C MET A 90 0.14 -8.07 -1.47
N ASP A 91 0.62 -9.01 -0.67
CA ASP A 91 0.93 -10.38 -1.04
C ASP A 91 0.18 -11.33 -0.11
N ALA A 92 -0.68 -12.18 -0.68
CA ALA A 92 -1.43 -13.19 0.05
C ALA A 92 -0.56 -14.43 0.25
N LYS A 93 -0.81 -15.17 1.33
CA LYS A 93 -0.18 -16.46 1.63
C LYS A 93 -1.23 -17.47 2.07
N ASP A 94 -0.85 -18.74 2.08
CA ASP A 94 -1.74 -19.84 2.44
C ASP A 94 -2.12 -19.78 3.92
N GLY A 95 -3.43 -19.80 4.21
CA GLY A 95 -3.98 -19.77 5.57
C GLY A 95 -4.25 -21.15 6.15
N ARG A 96 -4.08 -22.24 5.37
CA ARG A 96 -4.53 -23.56 5.80
C ARG A 96 -3.77 -24.07 7.01
N CYS A 97 -4.51 -24.63 7.97
CA CYS A 97 -3.93 -25.14 9.20
C CYS A 97 -4.75 -26.29 9.78
N VAL A 98 -4.06 -27.25 10.40
CA VAL A 98 -4.71 -28.37 11.08
C VAL A 98 -5.27 -27.94 12.45
N ASN A 99 -4.63 -26.98 13.11
CA ASN A 99 -5.02 -26.48 14.42
C ASN A 99 -5.13 -24.94 14.41
N LYS A 100 -6.37 -24.43 14.51
CA LYS A 100 -6.69 -22.99 14.53
C LYS A 100 -6.10 -22.25 15.74
N SER A 101 -5.79 -22.97 16.82
CA SER A 101 -5.14 -22.39 17.99
C SER A 101 -3.64 -22.12 17.75
N LEU A 102 -3.07 -22.69 16.68
CA LEU A 102 -1.69 -22.49 16.25
C LEU A 102 -1.67 -22.22 14.74
N PRO A 103 -2.12 -21.04 14.30
CA PRO A 103 -2.16 -20.70 12.88
C PRO A 103 -0.73 -20.62 12.31
N PRO A 104 -0.58 -20.82 10.98
CA PRO A 104 0.70 -20.68 10.31
C PRO A 104 1.27 -19.26 10.54
N VAL A 105 2.57 -19.21 10.79
CA VAL A 105 3.31 -17.95 10.89
C VAL A 105 3.85 -17.60 9.51
N ILE A 106 3.80 -16.31 9.17
CA ILE A 106 4.40 -15.81 7.93
C ILE A 106 5.92 -15.94 8.05
N ASP A 107 6.53 -16.65 7.12
CA ASP A 107 7.95 -16.96 7.18
C ASP A 107 8.81 -15.83 6.57
N LYS A 108 10.12 -15.88 6.85
CA LYS A 108 11.06 -14.86 6.34
C LYS A 108 11.19 -14.86 4.82
N SER A 109 11.01 -16.01 4.17
CA SER A 109 11.13 -16.13 2.72
C SER A 109 9.94 -15.48 2.00
N GLU A 110 8.74 -15.58 2.58
CA GLU A 110 7.52 -14.91 2.15
C GLU A 110 7.66 -13.39 2.29
N VAL A 111 8.22 -12.91 3.41
CA VAL A 111 8.51 -11.47 3.58
C VAL A 111 9.57 -10.99 2.59
N ALA A 112 10.64 -11.75 2.40
CA ALA A 112 11.71 -11.41 1.46
C ALA A 112 11.21 -11.35 0.02
N GLN A 113 10.30 -12.24 -0.38
CA GLN A 113 9.66 -12.22 -1.69
C GLN A 113 8.88 -10.91 -1.90
N ALA A 114 8.02 -10.53 -0.96
CA ALA A 114 7.25 -9.29 -1.07
C ALA A 114 8.15 -8.04 -1.02
N HIS A 115 9.20 -8.05 -0.19
CA HIS A 115 10.21 -7.00 -0.15
C HIS A 115 10.90 -6.81 -1.51
N PHE A 116 11.29 -7.91 -2.15
CA PHE A 116 11.89 -7.91 -3.48
C PHE A 116 10.96 -7.33 -4.55
N TYR A 117 9.66 -7.64 -4.49
CA TYR A 117 8.67 -7.03 -5.38
C TYR A 117 8.53 -5.52 -5.15
N ALA A 118 8.53 -5.07 -3.89
CA ALA A 118 8.48 -3.65 -3.57
C ALA A 118 9.71 -2.87 -4.08
N LEU A 119 10.87 -3.53 -4.22
CA LEU A 119 12.10 -2.97 -4.77
C LEU A 119 12.13 -2.89 -6.31
N HIS A 120 11.25 -3.61 -7.02
CA HIS A 120 11.30 -3.65 -8.48
C HIS A 120 11.13 -2.23 -9.07
N PRO A 121 11.96 -1.76 -10.02
CA PRO A 121 11.95 -0.38 -10.48
C PRO A 121 10.60 0.11 -11.03
N GLU A 122 9.81 -0.78 -11.64
CA GLU A 122 8.48 -0.47 -12.16
C GLU A 122 7.40 -0.38 -11.07
N ILE A 123 7.60 -1.06 -9.94
CA ILE A 123 6.67 -1.08 -8.80
C ILE A 123 7.08 -0.03 -7.77
N ASN A 124 8.35 -0.06 -7.34
CA ASN A 124 9.03 0.88 -6.46
C ASN A 124 8.16 1.36 -5.29
N CYS A 125 7.53 0.40 -4.61
CA CYS A 125 6.62 0.68 -3.52
C CYS A 125 7.40 0.90 -2.23
N ARG A 126 6.86 1.79 -1.38
CA ARG A 126 7.46 2.05 -0.06
C ARG A 126 7.03 1.00 0.95
N TYR A 127 5.75 0.71 0.97
CA TYR A 127 5.17 -0.23 1.92
C TYR A 127 4.79 -1.51 1.20
N PHE A 128 4.80 -2.61 1.93
CA PHE A 128 4.24 -3.86 1.46
C PHE A 128 3.55 -4.57 2.61
N VAL A 129 2.47 -5.28 2.30
CA VAL A 129 1.72 -6.08 3.25
C VAL A 129 1.88 -7.54 2.87
N VAL A 130 2.15 -8.39 3.85
CA VAL A 130 2.09 -9.85 3.71
C VAL A 130 1.00 -10.36 4.65
N SER A 131 0.09 -11.17 4.13
CA SER A 131 -1.01 -11.70 4.94
C SER A 131 -1.38 -13.12 4.54
N ASN A 132 -1.50 -13.99 5.53
CA ASN A 132 -2.08 -15.33 5.39
C ASN A 132 -3.51 -15.40 5.96
N GLY A 133 -4.16 -14.23 6.08
CA GLY A 133 -5.46 -14.05 6.73
C GLY A 133 -5.40 -14.07 8.25
N TRP A 134 -4.63 -14.97 8.86
CA TRP A 134 -4.45 -15.05 10.32
C TRP A 134 -3.63 -13.88 10.88
N TYR A 135 -2.63 -13.43 10.13
CA TYR A 135 -1.83 -12.25 10.43
C TYR A 135 -1.82 -11.32 9.23
N THR A 136 -2.01 -10.03 9.49
CA THR A 136 -1.79 -8.98 8.49
C THR A 136 -0.60 -8.14 8.92
N ASN A 137 0.51 -8.30 8.21
CA ASN A 137 1.78 -7.66 8.54
C ASN A 137 2.10 -6.57 7.53
N LEU A 138 2.24 -5.34 7.99
CA LEU A 138 2.68 -4.18 7.22
C LEU A 138 4.17 -3.94 7.45
N TYR A 139 4.90 -3.75 6.36
CA TYR A 139 6.33 -3.48 6.38
C TYR A 139 6.65 -2.18 5.65
N ASP A 140 7.77 -1.60 6.06
CA ASP A 140 8.43 -0.55 5.32
C ASP A 140 9.69 -1.12 4.67
N ARG A 141 9.78 -0.95 3.35
CA ARG A 141 10.81 -1.54 2.51
C ARG A 141 12.24 -1.06 2.84
N ASP A 142 12.45 0.18 3.30
CA ASP A 142 13.81 0.61 3.67
C ASP A 142 14.10 0.46 5.18
N LEU A 143 13.13 0.02 5.99
CA LEU A 143 13.33 -0.22 7.43
C LEU A 143 13.35 -1.71 7.79
N LEU A 144 13.29 -2.60 6.80
CA LEU A 144 13.31 -4.05 7.02
C LEU A 144 14.66 -4.48 7.60
N ASP A 145 14.62 -5.13 8.76
CA ASP A 145 15.78 -5.69 9.46
C ASP A 145 15.98 -7.19 9.13
N GLU A 146 17.07 -7.78 9.62
CA GLU A 146 17.40 -9.21 9.40
C GLU A 146 16.37 -10.18 10.00
N VAL A 147 15.58 -9.71 10.98
CA VAL A 147 14.52 -10.49 11.62
C VAL A 147 13.16 -10.28 10.97
N CYS A 148 13.06 -9.38 9.98
CA CYS A 148 11.85 -9.06 9.26
C CYS A 148 10.74 -8.54 10.20
N THR A 149 11.06 -7.54 11.04
CA THR A 149 10.11 -6.93 11.97
C THR A 149 9.05 -6.11 11.21
N PRO A 150 7.75 -6.41 11.37
CA PRO A 150 6.71 -5.58 10.77
C PRO A 150 6.54 -4.25 11.52
N LEU A 151 6.20 -3.18 10.79
CA LEU A 151 5.76 -1.93 11.41
C LEU A 151 4.46 -2.13 12.19
N VAL A 152 3.56 -2.94 11.63
CA VAL A 152 2.28 -3.29 12.23
C VAL A 152 2.02 -4.76 11.95
N SER A 153 1.73 -5.53 12.99
CA SER A 153 1.24 -6.91 12.88
C SER A 153 -0.10 -7.02 13.59
N ILE A 154 -1.14 -7.37 12.83
CA ILE A 154 -2.50 -7.50 13.35
C ILE A 154 -2.96 -8.95 13.22
N PRO A 155 -3.19 -9.65 14.34
CA PRO A 155 -3.91 -10.91 14.34
C PRO A 155 -5.34 -10.71 13.81
N GLN A 156 -5.85 -11.67 13.05
CA GLN A 156 -7.18 -11.64 12.43
C GLN A 156 -8.29 -11.26 13.41
N ARG A 157 -8.32 -11.90 14.58
CA ARG A 157 -9.27 -11.62 15.67
C ARG A 157 -9.26 -10.16 16.17
N GLU A 158 -8.19 -9.42 15.93
CA GLU A 158 -8.01 -8.03 16.36
C GLU A 158 -8.23 -7.02 15.23
N ILE A 159 -8.43 -7.47 13.98
CA ILE A 159 -8.54 -6.58 12.83
C ILE A 159 -9.64 -5.53 12.99
N ALA A 160 -10.77 -5.87 13.61
CA ALA A 160 -11.86 -4.93 13.87
C ALA A 160 -11.48 -3.74 14.75
N ASN A 161 -10.59 -3.95 15.72
CA ASN A 161 -10.20 -2.91 16.67
C ASN A 161 -8.91 -2.19 16.25
N ARG A 162 -8.03 -2.88 15.53
CA ARG A 162 -6.70 -2.41 15.17
C ARG A 162 -6.56 -1.98 13.71
N PHE A 163 -7.61 -2.10 12.90
CA PHE A 163 -7.59 -1.72 11.46
C PHE A 163 -7.02 -0.32 11.20
N MET A 164 -7.32 0.64 12.08
CA MET A 164 -6.83 2.01 11.93
C MET A 164 -5.29 2.12 12.00
N GLU A 165 -4.61 1.13 12.59
CA GLU A 165 -3.15 1.04 12.56
C GLU A 165 -2.63 0.78 11.13
N LEU A 166 -3.38 0.11 10.25
CA LEU A 166 -3.05 -0.02 8.83
C LEU A 166 -3.44 1.25 8.06
N ASP A 167 -4.67 1.76 8.28
CA ASP A 167 -5.20 2.92 7.55
C ASP A 167 -4.28 4.14 7.65
N GLN A 168 -3.69 4.39 8.82
CA GLN A 168 -2.77 5.53 9.02
C GLN A 168 -1.52 5.52 8.11
N TYR A 169 -1.11 4.35 7.61
CA TYR A 169 0.03 4.20 6.70
C TYR A 169 -0.41 4.06 5.25
N ILE A 170 -1.31 3.12 5.00
CA ILE A 170 -1.67 2.65 3.65
C ILE A 170 -3.12 2.94 3.29
N GLY A 171 -3.89 3.66 4.11
CA GLY A 171 -5.22 4.11 3.75
C GLY A 171 -5.18 5.06 2.56
N ALA A 172 -6.15 4.95 1.66
CA ALA A 172 -6.26 5.74 0.43
C ALA A 172 -6.18 7.26 0.68
N THR A 173 -6.75 7.72 1.80
CA THR A 173 -6.74 9.14 2.21
C THR A 173 -5.46 9.56 2.94
N GLN A 174 -4.66 8.59 3.42
CA GLN A 174 -3.49 8.82 4.27
C GLN A 174 -2.16 8.76 3.51
N ILE A 175 -2.10 7.96 2.45
CA ILE A 175 -0.86 7.66 1.74
C ILE A 175 -0.18 8.91 1.15
N LEU A 176 -0.93 9.84 0.55
CA LEU A 176 -0.37 11.09 0.00
C LEU A 176 0.17 12.03 1.10
N PRO A 177 -0.58 12.34 2.17
CA PRO A 177 -0.04 13.05 3.32
C PRO A 177 1.23 12.41 3.90
N MET A 178 1.27 11.08 4.01
CA MET A 178 2.42 10.35 4.52
C MET A 178 3.66 10.50 3.64
N ILE A 179 3.51 10.33 2.33
CA ILE A 179 4.63 10.48 1.39
C ILE A 179 5.19 11.90 1.42
N LYS A 180 4.31 12.90 1.45
CA LYS A 180 4.76 14.29 1.51
C LYS A 180 5.44 14.63 2.82
N ALA A 181 4.95 14.15 3.97
CA ALA A 181 5.64 14.32 5.25
C ALA A 181 7.06 13.72 5.19
N ARG A 182 7.19 12.52 4.65
CA ARG A 182 8.48 11.85 4.49
C ARG A 182 9.44 12.59 3.55
N LEU A 183 8.93 13.14 2.45
CA LEU A 183 9.75 13.95 1.55
C LEU A 183 10.34 15.16 2.29
N LEU A 184 9.57 15.77 3.19
CA LEU A 184 10.10 16.86 4.04
C LEU A 184 11.20 16.36 4.97
N ASP A 185 11.01 15.21 5.63
CA ASP A 185 12.04 14.62 6.50
C ASP A 185 13.33 14.29 5.72
N GLN A 186 13.21 13.82 4.47
CA GLN A 186 14.35 13.56 3.60
C GLN A 186 15.06 14.84 3.18
N ILE A 187 14.30 15.88 2.81
CA ILE A 187 14.83 17.21 2.50
C ILE A 187 15.61 17.74 3.71
N GLU A 188 15.03 17.68 4.90
CA GLU A 188 15.68 18.12 6.14
C GLU A 188 16.98 17.34 6.40
N LYS A 189 16.94 16.01 6.29
CA LYS A 189 18.12 15.16 6.50
C LYS A 189 19.26 15.47 5.52
N VAL A 190 18.93 15.74 4.25
CA VAL A 190 19.94 16.11 3.23
C VAL A 190 20.54 17.46 3.58
N PHE A 191 19.72 18.45 3.94
CA PHE A 191 20.23 19.78 4.28
C PHE A 191 21.04 19.83 5.57
N GLN A 192 20.75 18.98 6.55
CA GLN A 192 21.59 18.83 7.73
C GLN A 192 23.03 18.38 7.39
N SER A 193 23.23 17.75 6.24
CA SER A 193 24.55 17.34 5.75
C SER A 193 25.23 18.38 4.83
N GLU A 194 24.55 19.48 4.53
CA GLU A 194 25.05 20.51 3.61
C GLU A 194 25.81 21.62 4.34
N TYR A 195 26.98 21.99 3.79
CA TYR A 195 27.88 22.99 4.38
C TYR A 195 27.69 24.40 3.78
N LEU A 196 27.07 24.53 2.61
CA LEU A 196 26.93 25.79 1.86
C LEU A 196 25.49 26.29 1.89
N ILE A 197 25.25 27.35 2.68
CA ILE A 197 23.91 27.92 2.90
C ILE A 197 23.27 28.43 1.59
N GLU A 198 24.05 28.97 0.65
CA GLU A 198 23.54 29.52 -0.62
C GLU A 198 22.79 28.49 -1.48
N ARG A 199 23.10 27.19 -1.33
CA ARG A 199 22.45 26.10 -2.07
C ARG A 199 21.08 25.73 -1.51
N HIS A 200 20.80 26.12 -0.27
CA HIS A 200 19.51 25.89 0.37
C HIS A 200 18.41 26.68 -0.35
N ASP A 201 18.63 27.97 -0.58
CA ASP A 201 17.64 28.85 -1.22
C ASP A 201 17.37 28.45 -2.68
N GLU A 202 18.41 28.02 -3.40
CA GLU A 202 18.29 27.49 -4.76
C GLU A 202 17.38 26.25 -4.81
N PHE A 203 17.57 25.30 -3.90
CA PHE A 203 16.73 24.10 -3.85
C PHE A 203 15.28 24.43 -3.46
N VAL A 204 15.06 25.32 -2.48
CA VAL A 204 13.71 25.74 -2.08
C VAL A 204 12.98 26.35 -3.28
N GLN A 205 13.64 27.21 -4.05
CA GLN A 205 13.08 27.80 -5.26
C GLN A 205 12.71 26.72 -6.29
N HIS A 206 13.58 25.73 -6.51
CA HIS A 206 13.28 24.60 -7.39
C HIS A 206 12.07 23.79 -6.92
N VAL A 207 11.91 23.55 -5.61
CA VAL A 207 10.73 22.87 -5.05
C VAL A 207 9.45 23.66 -5.32
N ILE A 208 9.46 24.98 -5.10
CA ILE A 208 8.31 25.87 -5.36
C ILE A 208 7.91 25.79 -6.84
N GLU A 209 8.86 25.92 -7.76
CA GLU A 209 8.59 25.85 -9.20
C GLU A 209 8.06 24.49 -9.67
N ARG A 210 8.56 23.40 -9.08
CA ARG A 210 8.06 22.05 -9.37
C ARG A 210 6.65 21.86 -8.82
N ALA A 211 6.37 22.35 -7.62
CA ALA A 211 5.04 22.30 -7.02
C ALA A 211 4.01 23.12 -7.82
N ALA A 212 4.39 24.31 -8.31
CA ALA A 212 3.54 25.15 -9.16
C ALA A 212 3.17 24.43 -10.47
N ARG A 213 4.16 23.84 -11.17
CA ARG A 213 3.91 23.03 -12.38
C ARG A 213 2.97 21.85 -12.12
N ALA A 214 3.14 21.17 -10.99
CA ALA A 214 2.26 20.06 -10.62
C ALA A 214 0.81 20.52 -10.39
N LYS A 215 0.61 21.70 -9.78
CA LYS A 215 -0.71 22.32 -9.58
C LYS A 215 -1.41 22.56 -10.92
N ASP A 216 -0.72 23.13 -11.91
CA ASP A 216 -1.29 23.40 -13.23
C ASP A 216 -1.77 22.11 -13.92
N ILE A 217 -1.01 21.02 -13.78
CA ILE A 217 -1.39 19.70 -14.31
C ILE A 217 -2.64 19.17 -13.62
N VAL A 218 -2.73 19.29 -12.29
CA VAL A 218 -3.90 18.85 -11.52
C VAL A 218 -5.14 19.65 -11.91
N GLU A 219 -5.04 20.97 -12.03
CA GLU A 219 -6.17 21.82 -12.44
C GLU A 219 -6.64 21.52 -13.87
N LYS A 220 -5.72 21.27 -14.81
CA LYS A 220 -6.07 20.84 -16.17
C LYS A 220 -6.80 19.49 -16.17
N LYS A 221 -6.31 18.52 -15.39
CA LYS A 221 -6.96 17.21 -15.24
C LYS A 221 -8.36 17.32 -14.64
N ASN A 222 -8.53 18.08 -13.57
CA ASN A 222 -9.83 18.29 -12.93
C ASN A 222 -10.86 18.91 -13.89
N ARG A 223 -10.44 19.88 -14.72
CA ARG A 223 -11.30 20.49 -15.75
C ARG A 223 -11.76 19.48 -16.81
N LEU A 224 -10.88 18.60 -17.27
CA LEU A 224 -11.21 17.56 -18.25
C LEU A 224 -12.19 16.52 -17.67
N THR A 225 -12.01 16.13 -16.40
CA THR A 225 -12.92 15.19 -15.73
C THR A 225 -14.33 15.77 -15.56
N LEU A 226 -14.44 17.07 -15.24
CA LEU A 226 -15.74 17.76 -15.13
C LEU A 226 -16.47 17.85 -16.48
N ASN A 227 -15.75 18.17 -17.56
CA ASN A 227 -16.34 18.29 -18.90
C ASN A 227 -16.71 16.92 -19.52
N GLY A 228 -16.04 15.84 -19.14
CA GLY A 228 -16.38 14.48 -19.59
C GLY A 228 -17.60 13.86 -18.88
N GLN A 229 -18.04 14.42 -17.75
CA GLN A 229 -19.26 13.99 -17.06
C GLN A 229 -20.52 14.65 -17.61
N THR A 230 -20.41 15.82 -18.27
CA THR A 230 -21.55 16.51 -18.90
C THR A 230 -22.01 15.86 -20.22
N ASP A 231 -21.14 15.13 -20.92
CA ASP A 231 -21.46 14.52 -22.22
C ASP A 231 -22.13 13.12 -22.14
N ASN A 232 -22.23 12.52 -20.95
CA ASN A 232 -22.86 11.20 -20.74
C ASN A 232 -24.26 11.27 -20.09
N SER A 233 -24.88 12.46 -20.07
CA SER A 233 -26.23 12.68 -19.55
C SER A 233 -27.17 13.17 -20.66
N HIS A 234 -27.36 12.35 -21.69
CA HIS A 234 -28.44 12.46 -22.67
C HIS A 234 -28.99 11.07 -23.00
#